data_AF-A0A1R3TFI8-F1
#
_entry.id   AF-A0A1R3TFI8-F1
#
_cell.length_a   1.000
_cell.length_b   1.000
_cell.length_c   1.000
_cell.angle_alpha   90.00
_cell.angle_beta   90.00
_cell.angle_gamma   90.00
#
_symmetry.space_group_name_H-M   'P 1'
#
loop_
_entity.id
_entity.type
_entity.pdbx_description
1 polymer ?
#
loop_
_entity_poly.entity_id
_entity_poly.type
_entity_poly.pdbx_seq_one_letter_code
_entity_poly.pdbx_strand_id
1 'polypeptide(L)'
;MREVYARVTQIARQNLYQFMKDNQISPLDYHFDYYFATCVEVYDIKILEHHFSNRKIEGLTMIDDEGVSFSYEKENPIVKQNFTKCHELGHFILGHDGNMFTELSRGSESRFEMEANLFSAFILMPDIVLLSNIYYRQSRFNKILSDLVVSAEALIYRLRDMFRYYLDSDYQKINQAITSYRQNENQAILSLFEQIKEEIETEYRAFVANPFVVVLTSLETDDFVLSLDFPDLLENDFRKELEQLDSDIETWAEFDFGKAIGYAWNKTKITKKQAQSRVRTLLLLEKK
;
A
#
# COMPACT_ATOMS: atom_id res chain seq x y z
N MET A 1 -5.14 -18.77 -15.55
CA MET A 1 -4.62 -17.38 -15.62
C MET A 1 -5.57 -16.42 -14.93
N ARG A 2 -6.85 -16.28 -15.34
CA ARG A 2 -7.81 -15.37 -14.70
C ARG A 2 -8.03 -15.67 -13.20
N GLU A 3 -8.20 -16.93 -12.83
CA GLU A 3 -8.34 -17.34 -11.42
C GLU A 3 -7.09 -17.04 -10.56
N VAL A 4 -5.90 -17.26 -11.12
CA VAL A 4 -4.64 -16.96 -10.43
C VAL A 4 -4.47 -15.46 -10.23
N TYR A 5 -4.74 -14.66 -11.27
CA TYR A 5 -4.76 -13.21 -11.18
C TYR A 5 -5.77 -12.72 -10.13
N ALA A 6 -7.00 -13.23 -10.16
CA ALA A 6 -8.04 -12.87 -9.19
C ALA A 6 -7.59 -13.13 -7.76
N ARG A 7 -7.09 -14.33 -7.47
CA ARG A 7 -6.66 -14.74 -6.13
C ARG A 7 -5.47 -13.90 -5.63
N VAL A 8 -4.42 -13.77 -6.43
CA VAL A 8 -3.20 -13.03 -6.04
C VAL A 8 -3.52 -11.56 -5.83
N THR A 9 -4.23 -10.93 -6.77
CA THR A 9 -4.59 -9.52 -6.64
C THR A 9 -5.59 -9.29 -5.53
N GLN A 10 -6.48 -10.25 -5.21
CA GLN A 10 -7.33 -10.16 -4.02
C GLN A 10 -6.52 -10.08 -2.73
N ILE A 11 -5.52 -10.95 -2.56
CA ILE A 11 -4.63 -10.93 -1.39
C ILE A 11 -3.82 -9.63 -1.35
N ALA A 12 -3.20 -9.23 -2.47
CA ALA A 12 -2.44 -8.00 -2.55
C ALA A 12 -3.31 -6.76 -2.24
N ARG A 13 -4.52 -6.71 -2.80
CA ARG A 13 -5.52 -5.65 -2.58
C ARG A 13 -5.93 -5.59 -1.11
N GLN A 14 -6.21 -6.73 -0.48
CA GLN A 14 -6.60 -6.78 0.93
C GLN A 14 -5.54 -6.16 1.84
N ASN A 15 -4.27 -6.52 1.63
CA ASN A 15 -3.18 -5.98 2.42
C ASN A 15 -2.90 -4.51 2.10
N LEU A 16 -2.75 -4.18 0.81
CA LEU A 16 -2.32 -2.86 0.40
C LEU A 16 -3.39 -1.79 0.57
N TYR A 17 -4.64 -2.05 0.19
CA TYR A 17 -5.69 -1.04 0.31
C TYR A 17 -6.02 -0.78 1.77
N GLN A 18 -6.01 -1.80 2.63
CA GLN A 18 -6.15 -1.58 4.06
C GLN A 18 -5.01 -0.70 4.60
N PHE A 19 -3.76 -1.01 4.25
CA PHE A 19 -2.61 -0.17 4.61
C PHE A 19 -2.76 1.28 4.14
N MET A 20 -3.16 1.50 2.88
CA MET A 20 -3.38 2.84 2.34
C MET A 20 -4.48 3.59 3.09
N LYS A 21 -5.58 2.91 3.46
CA LYS A 21 -6.68 3.53 4.22
C LYS A 21 -6.26 3.90 5.63
N ASP A 22 -5.60 2.97 6.31
CA ASP A 22 -5.14 3.13 7.69
C ASP A 22 -4.15 4.29 7.82
N ASN A 23 -3.26 4.43 6.83
CA ASN A 23 -2.25 5.49 6.78
C ASN A 23 -2.70 6.73 5.99
N GLN A 24 -3.98 6.83 5.63
CA GLN A 24 -4.57 7.95 4.90
C GLN A 24 -3.84 8.33 3.59
N ILE A 25 -3.27 7.33 2.91
CA ILE A 25 -2.48 7.52 1.68
C ILE A 25 -3.42 7.74 0.51
N SER A 26 -3.32 8.92 -0.12
CA SER A 26 -3.96 9.24 -1.38
C SER A 26 -3.41 8.36 -2.51
N PRO A 27 -4.26 7.80 -3.41
CA PRO A 27 -3.79 7.07 -4.59
C PRO A 27 -2.87 7.88 -5.52
N LEU A 28 -2.91 9.23 -5.44
CA LEU A 28 -2.03 10.11 -6.22
C LEU A 28 -0.64 10.29 -5.60
N ASP A 29 -0.51 10.02 -4.30
CA ASP A 29 0.72 10.19 -3.51
C ASP A 29 1.31 8.84 -3.10
N TYR A 30 0.77 7.75 -3.64
CA TYR A 30 1.21 6.39 -3.35
C TYR A 30 2.65 6.14 -3.84
N HIS A 31 3.46 5.56 -2.97
CA HIS A 31 4.74 4.95 -3.31
C HIS A 31 4.91 3.63 -2.54
N PHE A 32 5.40 2.60 -3.22
CA PHE A 32 5.46 1.24 -2.63
C PHE A 32 6.41 1.13 -1.44
N ASP A 33 7.45 1.98 -1.37
CA ASP A 33 8.46 1.95 -0.31
C ASP A 33 7.86 1.99 1.09
N TYR A 34 6.80 2.77 1.30
CA TYR A 34 6.14 2.87 2.61
C TYR A 34 5.52 1.54 3.02
N TYR A 35 4.71 0.94 2.13
CA TYR A 35 4.09 -0.36 2.38
C TYR A 35 5.16 -1.44 2.58
N PHE A 36 6.20 -1.45 1.75
CA PHE A 36 7.30 -2.40 1.86
C PHE A 36 8.04 -2.27 3.19
N ALA A 37 8.39 -1.03 3.60
CA ALA A 37 9.07 -0.76 4.86
C ALA A 37 8.23 -1.20 6.07
N THR A 38 6.93 -0.93 6.06
CA THR A 38 6.01 -1.41 7.12
C THR A 38 5.99 -2.93 7.18
N CYS A 39 5.93 -3.64 6.04
CA CYS A 39 6.03 -5.10 6.04
C CYS A 39 7.37 -5.58 6.61
N VAL A 40 8.48 -4.93 6.23
CA VAL A 40 9.81 -5.27 6.74
C VAL A 40 9.88 -5.14 8.26
N GLU A 41 9.30 -4.08 8.81
CA GLU A 41 9.27 -3.85 10.26
C GLU A 41 8.33 -4.83 10.99
N VAL A 42 7.09 -4.96 10.54
CA VAL A 42 6.06 -5.80 11.18
C VAL A 42 6.46 -7.28 11.20
N TYR A 43 7.14 -7.75 10.16
CA TYR A 43 7.55 -9.15 10.04
C TYR A 43 9.03 -9.38 10.36
N ASP A 44 9.74 -8.37 10.88
CA ASP A 44 11.18 -8.42 11.22
C ASP A 44 12.04 -9.01 10.08
N ILE A 45 11.82 -8.52 8.86
CA ILE A 45 12.48 -9.05 7.66
C ILE A 45 13.84 -8.39 7.49
N LYS A 46 14.91 -9.19 7.41
CA LYS A 46 16.25 -8.68 7.12
C LYS A 46 16.42 -8.43 5.62
N ILE A 47 16.71 -7.19 5.23
CA ILE A 47 17.01 -6.84 3.83
C ILE A 47 18.52 -6.91 3.59
N LEU A 48 18.94 -7.74 2.63
CA LEU A 48 20.35 -8.03 2.34
C LEU A 48 20.71 -7.63 0.90
N GLU A 49 21.67 -6.73 0.77
CA GLU A 49 22.24 -6.38 -0.53
C GLU A 49 23.33 -7.39 -0.92
N HIS A 50 23.14 -8.03 -2.07
CA HIS A 50 24.12 -8.97 -2.60
C HIS A 50 24.67 -8.52 -3.96
N HIS A 51 25.86 -9.00 -4.27
CA HIS A 51 26.34 -9.10 -5.64
C HIS A 51 26.46 -10.58 -5.97
N PHE A 52 25.50 -11.11 -6.71
CA PHE A 52 25.47 -12.48 -7.16
C PHE A 52 26.42 -12.60 -8.35
N SER A 53 27.60 -13.16 -8.10
CA SER A 53 28.60 -13.47 -9.13
C SER A 53 28.06 -14.39 -10.24
N ASN A 54 26.94 -15.08 -10.01
CA ASN A 54 26.16 -15.80 -11.00
C ASN A 54 24.92 -14.97 -11.40
N ARG A 55 24.86 -14.48 -12.64
CA ARG A 55 23.78 -13.65 -13.22
C ARG A 55 22.40 -14.34 -13.35
N LYS A 56 22.17 -15.43 -12.61
CA LYS A 56 20.94 -16.23 -12.64
C LYS A 56 20.11 -16.08 -11.36
N ILE A 57 20.65 -15.36 -10.37
CA ILE A 57 19.98 -15.08 -9.11
C ILE A 57 19.86 -13.57 -9.04
N GLU A 58 18.62 -13.09 -8.97
CA GLU A 58 18.29 -11.66 -8.98
C GLU A 58 17.73 -11.23 -7.63
N GLY A 59 17.04 -12.15 -6.94
CA GLY A 59 16.58 -12.05 -5.57
C GLY A 59 16.57 -13.42 -4.88
N LEU A 60 16.41 -13.42 -3.56
CA LEU A 60 16.30 -14.63 -2.75
C LEU A 60 15.55 -14.35 -1.46
N THR A 61 14.49 -15.13 -1.21
CA THR A 61 13.81 -15.22 0.10
C THR A 61 14.36 -16.41 0.88
N MET A 62 14.75 -16.20 2.14
CA MET A 62 15.09 -17.26 3.09
C MET A 62 14.21 -17.13 4.33
N ILE A 63 13.63 -18.25 4.76
CA ILE A 63 12.82 -18.38 5.97
C ILE A 63 13.38 -19.58 6.73
N ASP A 64 13.95 -19.34 7.90
CA ASP A 64 14.53 -20.37 8.76
C ASP A 64 14.27 -20.09 10.25
N ASP A 65 14.86 -20.90 11.13
CA ASP A 65 14.72 -20.76 12.58
C ASP A 65 15.30 -19.43 13.12
N GLU A 66 16.13 -18.72 12.34
CA GLU A 66 16.72 -17.42 12.68
C GLU A 66 15.91 -16.22 12.15
N GLY A 67 14.85 -16.46 11.38
CA GLY A 67 13.89 -15.46 10.92
C GLY A 67 13.71 -15.41 9.39
N VAL A 68 13.29 -14.24 8.90
CA VAL A 68 13.00 -14.00 7.48
C VAL A 68 14.05 -13.04 6.91
N SER A 69 14.56 -13.32 5.72
CA SER A 69 15.42 -12.38 4.99
C SER A 69 15.14 -12.35 3.49
N PHE A 70 15.23 -11.15 2.92
CA PHE A 70 15.13 -10.93 1.47
C PHE A 70 16.45 -10.40 0.96
N SER A 71 16.95 -10.98 -0.12
CA SER A 71 18.14 -10.55 -0.82
C SER A 71 17.81 -10.00 -2.21
N TYR A 72 18.59 -9.04 -2.69
CA TYR A 72 18.52 -8.57 -4.07
C TYR A 72 19.89 -8.22 -4.64
N GLU A 73 20.04 -8.30 -5.96
CA GLU A 73 21.23 -7.85 -6.68
C GLU A 73 21.34 -6.32 -6.67
N LYS A 74 22.34 -5.79 -5.95
CA LYS A 74 22.52 -4.34 -5.76
C LYS A 74 22.99 -3.61 -7.02
N GLU A 75 23.60 -4.30 -7.98
CA GLU A 75 24.08 -3.69 -9.23
C GLU A 75 22.98 -3.52 -10.28
N ASN A 76 21.79 -4.09 -10.04
CA ASN A 76 20.66 -3.89 -10.94
C ASN A 76 20.17 -2.44 -10.95
N PRO A 77 19.51 -1.99 -12.03
CA PRO A 77 18.79 -0.73 -12.04
C PRO A 77 17.73 -0.68 -10.92
N ILE A 78 17.52 0.49 -10.32
CA ILE A 78 16.58 0.68 -9.18
C ILE A 78 15.19 0.12 -9.47
N VAL A 79 14.65 0.35 -10.68
CA VAL A 79 13.34 -0.18 -11.08
C VAL A 79 13.25 -1.72 -11.01
N LYS A 80 14.36 -2.42 -11.22
CA LYS A 80 14.45 -3.89 -11.13
C LYS A 80 14.67 -4.34 -9.69
N GLN A 81 15.45 -3.59 -8.91
CA GLN A 81 15.57 -3.84 -7.47
C GLN A 81 14.20 -3.72 -6.77
N ASN A 82 13.43 -2.69 -7.09
CA ASN A 82 12.09 -2.47 -6.55
C ASN A 82 11.14 -3.63 -6.89
N PHE A 83 11.17 -4.08 -8.15
CA PHE A 83 10.40 -5.24 -8.57
C PHE A 83 10.80 -6.52 -7.83
N THR A 84 12.10 -6.73 -7.63
CA THR A 84 12.64 -7.88 -6.91
C THR A 84 12.21 -7.85 -5.44
N LYS A 85 12.34 -6.71 -4.76
CA LYS A 85 11.89 -6.54 -3.37
C LYS A 85 10.42 -6.91 -3.18
N CYS A 86 9.54 -6.37 -4.02
CA CYS A 86 8.11 -6.69 -3.98
C CYS A 86 7.80 -8.13 -4.41
N HIS A 87 8.65 -8.74 -5.24
CA HIS A 87 8.54 -10.14 -5.65
C HIS A 87 8.88 -11.08 -4.48
N GLU A 88 9.97 -10.84 -3.76
CA GLU A 88 10.31 -11.58 -2.53
C GLU A 88 9.22 -11.42 -1.46
N LEU A 89 8.70 -10.21 -1.27
CA LEU A 89 7.54 -9.98 -0.40
C LEU A 89 6.31 -10.78 -0.87
N GLY A 90 6.12 -10.93 -2.18
CA GLY A 90 5.08 -11.76 -2.76
C GLY A 90 5.22 -13.23 -2.38
N HIS A 91 6.43 -13.80 -2.44
CA HIS A 91 6.68 -15.16 -1.97
C HIS A 91 6.30 -15.33 -0.50
N PHE A 92 6.71 -14.38 0.34
CA PHE A 92 6.42 -14.41 1.77
C PHE A 92 4.91 -14.31 2.07
N ILE A 93 4.23 -13.28 1.55
CA ILE A 93 2.81 -13.03 1.84
C ILE A 93 1.90 -14.12 1.25
N LEU A 94 2.25 -14.68 0.10
CA LEU A 94 1.46 -15.75 -0.52
C LEU A 94 1.73 -17.13 0.10
N GLY A 95 2.67 -17.22 1.05
CA GLY A 95 3.01 -18.47 1.74
C GLY A 95 3.60 -19.52 0.79
N HIS A 96 4.46 -19.12 -0.14
CA HIS A 96 5.12 -20.05 -1.04
C HIS A 96 6.19 -20.84 -0.28
N ASP A 97 6.04 -22.17 -0.21
CA ASP A 97 7.03 -23.07 0.40
C ASP A 97 8.26 -23.22 -0.50
N GLY A 98 9.42 -22.77 -0.02
CA GLY A 98 10.71 -22.94 -0.71
C GLY A 98 11.81 -22.10 -0.07
N ASN A 99 12.91 -22.74 0.35
CA ASN A 99 14.04 -22.06 0.99
C ASN A 99 14.97 -21.34 -0.03
N MET A 100 14.67 -21.47 -1.33
CA MET A 100 15.45 -20.87 -2.42
C MET A 100 14.63 -20.79 -3.70
N PHE A 101 14.19 -19.59 -4.08
CA PHE A 101 13.54 -19.32 -5.37
C PHE A 101 14.60 -18.77 -6.34
N THR A 102 14.70 -19.38 -7.54
CA THR A 102 15.61 -18.93 -8.61
C THR A 102 14.86 -18.95 -9.94
N GLU A 103 15.21 -18.07 -10.89
CA GLU A 103 14.48 -17.90 -12.17
C GLU A 103 14.38 -19.16 -13.07
N LEU A 104 15.02 -20.29 -12.72
CA LEU A 104 15.07 -21.52 -13.52
C LEU A 104 14.03 -22.58 -13.12
N SER A 105 13.10 -22.21 -12.25
CA SER A 105 12.29 -23.13 -11.48
C SER A 105 11.20 -23.79 -12.36
N ARG A 106 11.07 -25.13 -12.32
CA ARG A 106 10.20 -25.94 -13.23
C ARG A 106 9.00 -26.50 -12.47
N GLY A 107 7.79 -26.40 -13.03
CA GLY A 107 6.59 -27.01 -12.45
C GLY A 107 5.86 -26.07 -11.47
N SER A 108 5.58 -26.52 -10.24
CA SER A 108 4.93 -25.70 -9.20
C SER A 108 5.69 -24.42 -8.88
N GLU A 109 7.01 -24.53 -8.90
CA GLU A 109 7.99 -23.45 -8.86
C GLU A 109 7.66 -22.32 -9.86
N SER A 110 7.45 -22.63 -11.15
CA SER A 110 7.07 -21.62 -12.16
C SER A 110 5.71 -20.95 -11.90
N ARG A 111 4.81 -21.62 -11.17
CA ARG A 111 3.53 -21.03 -10.76
C ARG A 111 3.74 -20.04 -9.61
N PHE A 112 4.55 -20.38 -8.62
CA PHE A 112 4.89 -19.48 -7.51
C PHE A 112 5.62 -18.22 -8.02
N GLU A 113 6.57 -18.38 -8.94
CA GLU A 113 7.23 -17.24 -9.61
C GLU A 113 6.21 -16.34 -10.32
N MET A 114 5.26 -16.93 -11.05
CA MET A 114 4.20 -16.18 -11.73
C MET A 114 3.31 -15.44 -10.72
N GLU A 115 2.97 -16.07 -9.61
CA GLU A 115 2.15 -15.48 -8.56
C GLU A 115 2.88 -14.34 -7.84
N ALA A 116 4.16 -14.50 -7.51
CA ALA A 116 5.01 -13.46 -6.94
C ALA A 116 5.21 -12.28 -7.91
N ASN A 117 5.38 -12.55 -9.21
CA ASN A 117 5.42 -11.52 -10.25
C ASN A 117 4.13 -10.70 -10.33
N LEU A 118 2.97 -11.37 -10.26
CA LEU A 118 1.67 -10.70 -10.24
C LEU A 118 1.49 -9.86 -8.96
N PHE A 119 1.89 -10.39 -7.81
CA PHE A 119 1.87 -9.67 -6.54
C PHE A 119 2.74 -8.42 -6.61
N SER A 120 4.00 -8.56 -7.04
CA SER A 120 4.95 -7.46 -7.19
C SER A 120 4.43 -6.37 -8.12
N ALA A 121 3.92 -6.75 -9.29
CA ALA A 121 3.35 -5.82 -10.25
C ALA A 121 2.12 -5.08 -9.68
N PHE A 122 1.29 -5.75 -8.86
CA PHE A 122 0.16 -5.13 -8.20
C PHE A 122 0.61 -4.13 -7.12
N ILE A 123 1.53 -4.52 -6.23
CA ILE A 123 2.05 -3.65 -5.18
C ILE A 123 2.70 -2.40 -5.77
N LEU A 124 3.52 -2.54 -6.81
CA LEU A 124 4.17 -1.39 -7.44
C LEU A 124 3.20 -0.48 -8.18
N MET A 125 2.14 -1.04 -8.76
CA MET A 125 1.21 -0.32 -9.61
C MET A 125 -0.24 -0.76 -9.32
N PRO A 126 -0.84 -0.34 -8.19
CA PRO A 126 -2.18 -0.78 -7.80
C PRO A 126 -3.27 -0.27 -8.76
N ASP A 127 -4.39 -0.99 -8.87
CA ASP A 127 -5.45 -0.63 -9.84
C ASP A 127 -5.97 0.80 -9.59
N ILE A 128 -6.21 1.16 -8.32
CA ILE A 128 -6.67 2.51 -7.95
C ILE A 128 -5.66 3.59 -8.30
N VAL A 129 -4.36 3.32 -8.13
CA VAL A 129 -3.28 4.28 -8.43
C VAL A 129 -3.15 4.49 -9.94
N LEU A 130 -3.23 3.42 -10.72
CA LEU A 130 -3.24 3.48 -12.17
C LEU A 130 -4.49 4.21 -12.69
N LEU A 131 -5.67 3.94 -12.13
CA LEU A 131 -6.90 4.66 -12.46
C LEU A 131 -6.76 6.15 -12.15
N SER A 132 -6.34 6.52 -10.94
CA SER A 132 -6.17 7.92 -10.54
C SER A 132 -5.17 8.67 -11.42
N ASN A 133 -4.03 8.06 -11.73
CA ASN A 133 -3.00 8.74 -12.50
C ASN A 133 -3.25 8.74 -14.01
N ILE A 134 -3.73 7.63 -14.59
CA ILE A 134 -3.90 7.49 -16.04
C ILE A 134 -5.26 8.02 -16.48
N TYR A 135 -6.35 7.67 -15.80
CA TYR A 135 -7.69 8.07 -16.23
C TYR A 135 -8.03 9.49 -15.77
N TYR A 136 -7.96 9.74 -14.46
CA TYR A 136 -8.38 11.04 -13.90
C TYR A 136 -7.36 12.15 -14.14
N ARG A 137 -6.07 11.88 -13.90
CA ARG A 137 -5.00 12.87 -14.10
C ARG A 137 -4.47 12.92 -15.54
N GLN A 138 -4.82 11.94 -16.39
CA GLN A 138 -4.34 11.82 -17.77
C GLN A 138 -2.80 11.87 -17.89
N SER A 139 -2.11 11.30 -16.91
CA SER A 139 -0.65 11.29 -16.85
C SER A 139 -0.07 10.54 -18.04
N ARG A 140 1.05 11.04 -18.57
CA ARG A 140 1.78 10.40 -19.68
C ARG A 140 2.47 9.12 -19.22
N PHE A 141 2.67 8.19 -20.14
CA PHE A 141 3.33 6.90 -19.86
C PHE A 141 4.65 7.05 -19.10
N ASN A 142 5.55 7.92 -19.57
CA ASN A 142 6.85 8.14 -18.91
C ASN A 142 6.73 8.76 -17.51
N LYS A 143 5.65 9.52 -17.25
CA LYS A 143 5.42 10.07 -15.91
C LYS A 143 4.99 8.97 -14.93
N ILE A 144 4.20 8.00 -15.37
CA ILE A 144 3.89 6.81 -14.55
C ILE A 144 5.18 6.05 -14.20
N LEU A 145 6.07 5.84 -15.18
CA LEU A 145 7.34 5.15 -14.94
C LEU A 145 8.22 5.86 -13.91
N SER A 146 8.31 7.19 -13.99
CA SER A 146 9.12 7.98 -13.06
C SER A 146 8.50 8.04 -11.66
N ASP A 147 7.19 8.26 -11.59
CA ASP A 147 6.49 8.48 -10.31
C ASP A 147 6.39 7.19 -9.49
N LEU A 148 6.20 6.04 -10.14
CA LEU A 148 6.13 4.73 -9.48
C LEU A 148 7.47 3.98 -9.48
N VAL A 149 8.50 4.54 -10.12
CA VAL A 149 9.86 3.97 -10.22
C VAL A 149 9.84 2.53 -10.74
N VAL A 150 9.18 2.34 -11.90
CA VAL A 150 9.00 1.03 -12.56
C VAL A 150 9.53 1.01 -13.98
N SER A 151 9.82 -0.19 -14.50
CA SER A 151 10.22 -0.36 -15.90
C SER A 151 9.02 -0.23 -16.85
N ALA A 152 9.29 0.19 -18.10
CA ALA A 152 8.27 0.24 -19.14
C ALA A 152 7.63 -1.14 -19.37
N GLU A 153 8.43 -2.19 -19.28
CA GLU A 153 7.99 -3.57 -19.44
C GLU A 153 6.99 -3.95 -18.35
N ALA A 154 7.32 -3.73 -17.07
CA ALA A 154 6.44 -4.04 -15.96
C ALA A 154 5.08 -3.34 -16.09
N LEU A 155 5.06 -2.05 -16.46
CA LEU A 155 3.81 -1.30 -16.67
C LEU A 155 2.97 -1.87 -17.83
N ILE A 156 3.60 -2.29 -18.93
CA ILE A 156 2.91 -2.91 -20.07
C ILE A 156 2.25 -4.22 -19.66
N TYR A 157 2.98 -5.11 -18.99
CA TYR A 157 2.44 -6.38 -18.50
C TYR A 157 1.30 -6.13 -17.51
N ARG A 158 1.50 -5.21 -16.56
CA ARG A 158 0.51 -4.87 -15.54
C ARG A 158 -0.80 -4.35 -16.13
N LEU A 159 -0.75 -3.39 -17.04
CA LEU A 159 -1.93 -2.85 -17.70
C LEU A 159 -2.66 -3.94 -18.50
N ARG A 160 -1.90 -4.77 -19.22
CA ARG A 160 -2.48 -5.84 -20.02
C ARG A 160 -3.20 -6.87 -19.17
N ASP A 161 -2.59 -7.32 -18.08
CA ASP A 161 -3.16 -8.33 -17.21
C ASP A 161 -4.41 -7.78 -16.49
N MET A 162 -4.38 -6.52 -16.07
CA MET A 162 -5.54 -5.80 -15.51
C MET A 162 -6.71 -5.75 -16.49
N PHE A 163 -6.50 -5.22 -17.69
CA PHE A 163 -7.59 -5.09 -18.66
C PHE A 163 -8.13 -6.45 -19.09
N ARG A 164 -7.28 -7.47 -19.23
CA ARG A 164 -7.75 -8.84 -19.52
C ARG A 164 -8.55 -9.46 -18.39
N TYR A 165 -8.31 -9.04 -17.16
CA TYR A 165 -9.05 -9.53 -16.01
C TYR A 165 -10.46 -8.93 -15.94
N TYR A 166 -10.55 -7.60 -16.08
CA TYR A 166 -11.82 -6.87 -15.98
C TYR A 166 -12.65 -6.92 -17.27
N LEU A 167 -12.01 -6.90 -18.43
CA LEU A 167 -12.70 -6.81 -19.73
C LEU A 167 -12.71 -8.16 -20.45
N ASP A 168 -13.84 -8.48 -21.06
CA ASP A 168 -13.95 -9.52 -22.10
C ASP A 168 -13.52 -8.97 -23.49
N SER A 169 -12.57 -8.04 -23.50
CA SER A 169 -12.08 -7.37 -24.71
C SER A 169 -11.04 -8.21 -25.45
N ASP A 170 -10.97 -8.02 -26.76
CA ASP A 170 -9.93 -8.63 -27.61
C ASP A 170 -8.53 -8.22 -27.15
N TYR A 171 -7.67 -9.22 -26.92
CA TYR A 171 -6.26 -9.08 -26.58
C TYR A 171 -5.51 -8.11 -27.52
N GLN A 172 -5.83 -8.12 -28.81
CA GLN A 172 -5.23 -7.21 -29.79
C GLN A 172 -5.59 -5.75 -29.51
N LYS A 173 -6.85 -5.47 -29.16
CA LYS A 173 -7.31 -4.11 -28.85
C LYS A 173 -6.62 -3.57 -27.60
N ILE A 174 -6.47 -4.39 -26.55
CA ILE A 174 -5.75 -4.01 -25.33
C ILE A 174 -4.30 -3.65 -25.65
N ASN A 175 -3.59 -4.50 -26.41
CA ASN A 175 -2.19 -4.23 -26.76
C ASN A 175 -2.02 -2.99 -27.65
N GLN A 176 -2.95 -2.74 -28.58
CA GLN A 176 -2.95 -1.53 -29.40
C GLN A 176 -3.12 -0.28 -28.53
N ALA A 177 -4.09 -0.29 -27.60
CA ALA A 177 -4.31 0.83 -26.68
C ALA A 177 -3.07 1.12 -25.82
N ILE A 178 -2.41 0.08 -25.29
CA ILE A 178 -1.16 0.23 -24.53
C ILE A 178 -0.02 0.75 -25.42
N THR A 179 0.07 0.31 -26.67
CA THR A 179 1.09 0.78 -27.62
C THR A 179 0.90 2.26 -27.97
N SER A 180 -0.33 2.69 -28.24
CA SER A 180 -0.67 4.11 -28.43
C SER A 180 -0.37 4.93 -27.18
N TYR A 181 -0.68 4.43 -25.99
CA TYR A 181 -0.39 5.14 -24.74
C TYR A 181 1.12 5.38 -24.54
N ARG A 182 1.98 4.43 -24.90
CA ARG A 182 3.45 4.60 -24.90
C ARG A 182 3.92 5.72 -25.83
N GLN A 183 3.17 5.97 -26.91
CA GLN A 183 3.42 7.05 -27.86
C GLN A 183 2.76 8.38 -27.44
N ASN A 184 2.17 8.44 -26.23
CA ASN A 184 1.40 9.55 -25.67
C ASN A 184 0.05 9.80 -26.36
N GLU A 185 -0.49 8.80 -27.05
CA GLU A 185 -1.85 8.80 -27.57
C GLU A 185 -2.81 8.18 -26.53
N ASN A 186 -3.40 9.02 -25.69
CA ASN A 186 -4.11 8.55 -24.50
C ASN A 186 -5.56 8.07 -24.76
N GLN A 187 -6.16 8.41 -25.91
CA GLN A 187 -7.60 8.17 -26.13
C GLN A 187 -8.02 6.70 -25.95
N ALA A 188 -7.25 5.78 -26.51
CA ALA A 188 -7.56 4.35 -26.44
C ALA A 188 -7.42 3.80 -25.02
N ILE A 189 -6.38 4.19 -24.26
CA ILE A 189 -6.20 3.73 -22.89
C ILE A 189 -7.27 4.30 -21.95
N LEU A 190 -7.66 5.56 -22.15
CA LEU A 190 -8.72 6.21 -21.38
C LEU A 190 -10.06 5.51 -21.61
N SER A 191 -10.36 5.10 -22.85
CA SER A 191 -11.58 4.34 -23.16
C SER A 191 -11.61 2.95 -22.51
N LEU A 192 -10.45 2.30 -22.30
CA LEU A 192 -10.40 1.04 -21.55
C LEU A 192 -10.63 1.27 -20.05
N PHE A 193 -10.03 2.31 -19.46
CA PHE A 193 -10.27 2.68 -18.06
C PHE A 193 -11.72 3.08 -17.81
N GLU A 194 -12.36 3.80 -18.73
CA GLU A 194 -13.75 4.21 -18.60
C GLU A 194 -14.70 3.03 -18.38
N GLN A 195 -14.39 1.87 -18.98
CA GLN A 195 -15.20 0.66 -18.85
C GLN A 195 -15.06 -0.04 -17.48
N ILE A 196 -13.96 0.20 -16.75
CA ILE A 196 -13.61 -0.53 -15.53
C ILE A 196 -13.49 0.36 -14.28
N LYS A 197 -13.59 1.69 -14.43
CA LYS A 197 -13.37 2.64 -13.33
C LYS A 197 -14.30 2.39 -12.15
N GLU A 198 -15.59 2.10 -12.41
CA GLU A 198 -16.59 1.92 -11.36
C GLU A 198 -16.30 0.67 -10.51
N GLU A 199 -15.81 -0.40 -11.15
CA GLU A 199 -15.43 -1.64 -10.46
C GLU A 199 -14.21 -1.41 -9.57
N ILE A 200 -13.14 -0.80 -10.10
CA ILE A 200 -11.92 -0.46 -9.33
C ILE A 200 -12.26 0.47 -8.15
N GLU A 201 -13.09 1.49 -8.37
CA GLU A 201 -13.49 2.40 -7.31
C GLU A 201 -14.34 1.72 -6.23
N THR A 202 -15.26 0.85 -6.63
CA THR A 202 -16.09 0.08 -5.70
C THR A 202 -15.22 -0.83 -4.84
N GLU A 203 -14.27 -1.54 -5.45
CA GLU A 203 -13.29 -2.36 -4.75
C GLU A 203 -12.46 -1.54 -3.75
N TYR A 204 -12.00 -0.35 -4.12
CA TYR A 204 -11.22 0.50 -3.21
C TYR A 204 -12.04 1.12 -2.08
N ARG A 205 -13.30 1.50 -2.34
CA ARG A 205 -14.22 2.06 -1.34
C ARG A 205 -14.71 1.02 -0.33
N ALA A 206 -14.65 -0.26 -0.66
CA ALA A 206 -15.04 -1.34 0.24
C ALA A 206 -14.13 -1.43 1.49
N PHE A 207 -12.91 -0.89 1.42
CA PHE A 207 -11.99 -0.81 2.56
C PHE A 207 -12.26 0.44 3.40
N VAL A 208 -12.45 0.23 4.69
CA VAL A 208 -12.63 1.28 5.71
C VAL A 208 -11.38 1.31 6.57
N ALA A 209 -10.88 2.51 6.83
CA ALA A 209 -9.70 2.69 7.67
C ALA A 209 -9.99 2.20 9.10
N ASN A 210 -9.01 1.56 9.74
CA ASN A 210 -9.09 1.18 11.13
C ASN A 210 -9.01 2.44 12.01
N PRO A 211 -10.06 2.78 12.78
CA PRO A 211 -10.08 4.02 13.56
C PRO A 211 -8.92 4.15 14.54
N PHE A 212 -8.41 3.04 15.09
CA PHE A 212 -7.25 3.07 15.98
C PHE A 212 -5.96 3.44 15.23
N VAL A 213 -5.71 2.82 14.08
CA VAL A 213 -4.49 3.06 13.31
C VAL A 213 -4.47 4.50 12.81
N VAL A 214 -5.60 4.99 12.30
CA VAL A 214 -5.75 6.38 11.85
C VAL A 214 -5.39 7.37 12.97
N VAL A 215 -5.89 7.14 14.18
CA VAL A 215 -5.58 7.98 15.35
C VAL A 215 -4.09 7.91 15.72
N LEU A 216 -3.50 6.71 15.73
CA LEU A 216 -2.09 6.52 16.07
C LEU A 216 -1.16 7.19 15.04
N THR A 217 -1.40 7.00 13.75
CA THR A 217 -0.63 7.66 12.67
C THR A 217 -0.72 9.18 12.77
N SER A 218 -1.90 9.73 13.08
CA SER A 218 -2.04 11.18 13.29
C SER A 218 -1.29 11.66 14.55
N LEU A 219 -1.24 10.85 15.61
CA LEU A 219 -0.47 11.16 16.82
C LEU A 219 1.05 11.14 16.60
N GLU A 220 1.57 10.31 15.71
CA GLU A 220 2.99 10.33 15.33
C GLU A 220 3.41 11.66 14.67
N THR A 221 2.46 12.33 14.02
CA THR A 221 2.72 13.56 13.26
C THR A 221 2.47 14.82 14.12
N ASP A 222 1.36 14.86 14.86
CA ASP A 222 0.87 16.06 15.54
C ASP A 222 0.97 16.01 17.08
N ASP A 223 1.41 14.88 17.65
CA ASP A 223 1.50 14.57 19.09
C ASP A 223 0.19 14.69 19.89
N PHE A 224 -0.89 15.19 19.28
CA PHE A 224 -2.16 15.53 19.92
C PHE A 224 -3.30 15.53 18.91
N VAL A 225 -4.39 14.82 19.21
CA VAL A 225 -5.57 14.75 18.33
C VAL A 225 -6.88 14.90 19.11
N LEU A 226 -7.94 15.28 18.40
CA LEU A 226 -9.25 15.63 18.96
C LEU A 226 -10.37 14.80 18.35
N SER A 227 -11.48 14.68 19.09
CA SER A 227 -12.68 14.03 18.61
C SER A 227 -13.46 14.81 17.55
N LEU A 228 -13.00 16.02 17.20
CA LEU A 228 -13.51 16.76 16.04
C LEU A 228 -13.07 16.08 14.74
N ASP A 229 -11.84 15.56 14.71
CA ASP A 229 -11.25 14.86 13.58
C ASP A 229 -11.46 13.35 13.70
N PHE A 230 -11.50 12.82 14.94
CA PHE A 230 -11.65 11.38 15.22
C PHE A 230 -12.80 11.12 16.21
N PRO A 231 -14.06 11.07 15.73
CA PRO A 231 -15.24 10.98 16.59
C PRO A 231 -15.22 9.83 17.61
N ASP A 232 -14.57 8.71 17.28
CA ASP A 232 -14.41 7.55 18.16
C ASP A 232 -13.74 7.89 19.50
N LEU A 233 -12.95 8.96 19.57
CA LEU A 233 -12.37 9.47 20.82
C LEU A 233 -13.40 9.94 21.84
N LEU A 234 -14.68 10.13 21.47
CA LEU A 234 -15.77 10.38 22.43
C LEU A 234 -16.14 9.12 23.22
N GLU A 235 -15.93 7.95 22.64
CA GLU A 235 -16.27 6.67 23.26
C GLU A 235 -15.20 6.26 24.27
N ASN A 236 -15.65 5.90 25.47
CA ASN A 236 -14.76 5.56 26.57
C ASN A 236 -14.00 4.25 26.34
N ASP A 237 -14.65 3.27 25.72
CA ASP A 237 -14.05 1.97 25.46
C ASP A 237 -12.97 2.08 24.37
N PHE A 238 -13.22 2.87 23.32
CA PHE A 238 -12.22 3.21 22.30
C PHE A 238 -10.97 3.85 22.92
N ARG A 239 -11.14 4.87 23.76
CA ARG A 239 -10.03 5.52 24.46
C ARG A 239 -9.19 4.55 25.28
N LYS A 240 -9.84 3.65 26.03
CA LYS A 240 -9.14 2.65 26.85
C LYS A 240 -8.36 1.65 26.01
N GLU A 241 -8.91 1.23 24.88
CA GLU A 241 -8.24 0.31 23.96
C GLU A 241 -7.05 1.00 23.28
N LEU A 242 -7.19 2.28 22.90
CA LEU A 242 -6.11 3.08 22.34
C LEU A 242 -4.90 3.19 23.28
N GLU A 243 -5.13 3.41 24.58
CA GLU A 243 -4.06 3.43 25.61
C GLU A 243 -3.38 2.07 25.82
N GLN A 244 -4.04 0.96 25.44
CA GLN A 244 -3.45 -0.38 25.52
C GLN A 244 -2.60 -0.71 24.29
N LEU A 245 -2.92 -0.12 23.14
CA LEU A 245 -2.17 -0.32 21.90
C LEU A 245 -0.80 0.36 21.93
N ASP A 246 -0.71 1.53 22.57
CA ASP A 246 0.55 2.24 22.73
C ASP A 246 0.66 2.84 24.14
N SER A 247 1.69 2.37 24.86
CA SER A 247 1.95 2.80 26.23
C SER A 247 2.37 4.26 26.34
N ASP A 248 2.78 4.92 25.26
CA ASP A 248 3.14 6.35 25.23
C ASP A 248 1.93 7.27 25.02
N ILE A 249 0.76 6.72 24.71
CA ILE A 249 -0.46 7.48 24.53
C ILE A 249 -1.25 7.59 25.84
N GLU A 250 -1.76 8.79 26.11
CA GLU A 250 -2.79 9.04 27.12
C GLU A 250 -4.01 9.66 26.45
N THR A 251 -5.19 9.38 27.01
CA THR A 251 -6.46 9.89 26.52
C THR A 251 -7.27 10.54 27.62
N TRP A 252 -8.20 11.41 27.22
CA TRP A 252 -9.17 11.99 28.14
C TRP A 252 -10.40 12.50 27.39
N ALA A 253 -11.43 12.86 28.13
CA ALA A 253 -12.56 13.62 27.62
C ALA A 253 -12.93 14.75 28.58
N GLU A 254 -13.12 15.95 28.06
CA GLU A 254 -13.64 17.10 28.82
C GLU A 254 -15.09 17.37 28.39
N PHE A 255 -15.96 17.61 29.37
CA PHE A 255 -17.36 17.96 29.15
C PHE A 255 -17.65 19.34 29.74
N ASP A 256 -18.24 20.22 28.95
CA ASP A 256 -18.64 21.55 29.39
C ASP A 256 -19.94 22.01 28.70
N PHE A 257 -20.98 22.31 29.48
CA PHE A 257 -22.30 22.79 29.05
C PHE A 257 -22.89 22.08 27.80
N GLY A 258 -22.89 20.75 27.78
CA GLY A 258 -23.51 19.97 26.70
C GLY A 258 -22.59 19.68 25.51
N LYS A 259 -21.33 20.14 25.53
CA LYS A 259 -20.30 19.76 24.57
C LYS A 259 -19.29 18.82 25.22
N ALA A 260 -18.95 17.75 24.53
CA ALA A 260 -17.89 16.81 24.91
C ALA A 260 -16.79 16.86 23.86
N ILE A 261 -15.53 16.91 24.29
CA ILE A 261 -14.36 16.73 23.42
C ILE A 261 -13.53 15.60 24.01
N GLY A 262 -13.44 14.50 23.26
CA GLY A 262 -12.47 13.44 23.48
C GLY A 262 -11.14 13.80 22.83
N TYR A 263 -10.03 13.38 23.41
CA TYR A 263 -8.71 13.69 22.88
C TYR A 263 -7.67 12.68 23.34
N ALA A 264 -6.64 12.51 22.52
CA ALA A 264 -5.49 11.66 22.78
C ALA A 264 -4.20 12.46 22.55
N TRP A 265 -3.13 12.13 23.26
CA TRP A 265 -1.84 12.78 23.10
C TRP A 265 -0.68 11.86 23.46
N ASN A 266 0.48 12.12 22.86
CA ASN A 266 1.72 11.46 23.23
C ASN A 266 2.24 12.06 24.55
N LYS A 267 2.23 11.28 25.63
CA LYS A 267 2.59 11.74 26.98
C LYS A 267 4.08 11.99 27.16
N THR A 268 4.93 11.49 26.25
CA THR A 268 6.36 11.78 26.22
C THR A 268 6.64 13.19 25.68
N LYS A 269 5.69 13.76 24.93
CA LYS A 269 5.81 15.08 24.27
C LYS A 269 4.95 16.15 24.94
N ILE A 270 3.73 15.80 25.34
CA ILE A 270 2.74 16.71 25.90
C ILE A 270 2.33 16.24 27.29
N THR A 271 2.40 17.13 28.28
CA THR A 271 1.92 16.81 29.62
C THR A 271 0.39 16.85 29.68
N LYS A 272 -0.20 16.05 30.56
CA LYS A 272 -1.66 16.07 30.82
C LYS A 272 -2.22 17.47 31.06
N LYS A 273 -1.49 18.33 31.78
CA LYS A 273 -1.91 19.72 32.04
C LYS A 273 -1.95 20.55 30.76
N GLN A 274 -0.98 20.39 29.86
CA GLN A 274 -0.96 21.08 28.57
C GLN A 274 -2.11 20.59 27.68
N ALA A 275 -2.32 19.27 27.60
CA ALA A 275 -3.42 18.67 26.85
C ALA A 275 -4.79 19.21 27.32
N GLN A 276 -5.06 19.15 28.62
CA GLN A 276 -6.28 19.71 29.23
C GLN A 276 -6.44 21.21 28.97
N SER A 277 -5.35 21.98 29.05
CA SER A 277 -5.39 23.42 28.78
C SER A 277 -5.80 23.71 27.33
N ARG A 278 -5.29 22.96 26.35
CA ARG A 278 -5.65 23.13 24.93
C ARG A 278 -7.15 22.93 24.72
N VAL A 279 -7.71 21.84 25.26
CA VAL A 279 -9.13 21.51 25.10
C VAL A 279 -10.04 22.51 25.80
N ARG A 280 -9.68 22.95 27.00
CA ARG A 280 -10.45 24.00 27.71
C ARG A 280 -10.47 25.31 26.94
N THR A 281 -9.35 25.69 26.33
CA THR A 281 -9.31 26.88 25.46
C THR A 281 -10.25 26.73 24.27
N LEU A 282 -10.29 25.56 23.62
CA LEU A 282 -11.23 25.30 22.51
C LEU A 282 -12.69 25.42 22.96
N LEU A 283 -13.06 24.77 24.07
CA LEU A 283 -14.40 24.86 24.64
C LEU A 283 -14.82 26.29 25.01
N LEU A 284 -13.87 27.14 25.42
CA LEU A 284 -14.11 28.56 25.71
C LEU A 284 -14.30 29.40 24.43
N LEU A 285 -13.56 29.11 23.37
CA LEU A 285 -13.62 29.86 22.11
C LEU A 285 -14.91 29.59 21.33
N GLU A 286 -15.45 28.38 21.39
CA GLU A 286 -16.72 28.02 20.75
C GLU A 286 -17.98 28.55 21.47
N LYS A 287 -17.83 29.26 22.59
CA LYS A 287 -18.95 29.90 23.31
C LYS A 287 -19.26 31.32 22.82
N LYS A 288 -18.48 31.85 21.87
CA LYS A 288 -18.70 33.15 21.24
C LYS A 288 -19.42 33.02 19.90
#